data_AF-A0A2H6ALA1-F1
#
_entry.id   AF-A0A2H6ALA1-F1
#
_cell.length_a   1.000
_cell.length_b   1.000
_cell.length_c   1.000
_cell.angle_alpha   90.00
_cell.angle_beta   90.00
_cell.angle_gamma   90.00
#
_symmetry.space_group_name_H-M   'P 1'
#
loop_
_entity.id
_entity.type
_entity.pdbx_description
1 polymer ?
#
loop_
_entity_poly.entity_id
_entity_poly.type
_entity_poly.pdbx_seq_one_letter_code
_entity_poly.pdbx_strand_id
1 'polypeptide(L)' 'MLSRYDILKLISEMNPATLQALYDEISDKDKDGYSLIEELDYLLSQGLIEEYEEKGSIAYKLTEAGIKELEVLGGAVS' A
#
# COMPACT_ATOMS: atom_id res chain seq x y z
N MET A 1 6.33 -7.83 -10.71
CA MET A 1 6.73 -7.81 -9.29
C MET A 1 6.80 -6.36 -8.83
N LEU A 2 5.66 -5.84 -8.37
CA LEU A 2 5.58 -4.57 -7.66
C LEU A 2 6.53 -4.56 -6.47
N SER A 3 7.26 -3.46 -6.29
CA SER A 3 8.10 -3.29 -5.12
C SER A 3 7.27 -2.77 -3.95
N ARG A 4 7.74 -3.04 -2.72
CA ARG A 4 7.17 -2.46 -1.50
C ARG A 4 7.02 -0.95 -1.59
N TYR A 5 8.02 -0.28 -2.16
CA TYR A 5 8.02 1.17 -2.37
C TYR A 5 6.84 1.61 -3.24
N ASP A 6 6.55 0.90 -4.32
CA ASP A 6 5.45 1.25 -5.23
C ASP A 6 4.10 1.16 -4.53
N ILE A 7 3.88 0.15 -3.68
CA ILE A 7 2.63 -0.05 -2.94
C ILE A 7 2.45 1.01 -1.86
N LEU A 8 3.50 1.28 -1.06
CA LEU A 8 3.46 2.34 -0.04
C LEU A 8 3.21 3.71 -0.68
N LYS A 9 3.88 3.99 -1.80
CA LYS A 9 3.69 5.22 -2.56
C LYS A 9 2.25 5.33 -3.08
N LEU A 10 1.73 4.27 -3.67
CA LEU A 10 0.36 4.25 -4.18
C LEU A 10 -0.67 4.52 -3.08
N ILE A 11 -0.54 3.86 -1.93
CA ILE A 11 -1.40 4.10 -0.75
C ILE A 11 -1.30 5.57 -0.27
N SER A 12 -0.12 6.19 -0.35
CA SER A 12 0.08 7.59 0.05
C SER A 12 -0.57 8.61 -0.88
N GLU A 13 -0.70 8.28 -2.17
CA GLU A 13 -1.23 9.17 -3.21
C GLU A 13 -2.76 9.01 -3.37
N MET A 14 -3.32 7.89 -2.93
CA MET A 14 -4.75 7.57 -3.02
C MET A 14 -5.54 8.03 -1.79
N ASN A 15 -6.73 8.59 -2.00
CA ASN A 15 -7.65 8.94 -0.92
C ASN A 15 -9.11 8.75 -1.35
N PRO A 16 -9.78 7.63 -0.97
CA PRO A 16 -9.28 6.49 -0.19
C PRO A 16 -8.55 5.43 -1.04
N ALA A 17 -7.51 4.80 -0.47
CA ALA A 17 -6.84 3.63 -1.07
C ALA A 17 -7.62 2.35 -0.75
N THR A 18 -8.77 2.14 -1.40
CA THR A 18 -9.57 0.93 -1.20
C THR A 18 -8.89 -0.29 -1.81
N LEU A 19 -9.19 -1.49 -1.31
CA LEU A 19 -8.64 -2.73 -1.88
C LEU A 19 -8.92 -2.84 -3.39
N GLN A 20 -10.14 -2.49 -3.81
CA GLN A 20 -10.51 -2.48 -5.23
C GLN A 20 -9.68 -1.47 -6.03
N ALA A 21 -9.51 -0.26 -5.51
CA ALA A 21 -8.75 0.78 -6.22
C ALA A 21 -7.26 0.41 -6.34
N LEU A 22 -6.69 -0.20 -5.30
CA LEU A 22 -5.32 -0.75 -5.35
C LEU A 22 -5.22 -1.87 -6.39
N TYR A 23 -6.20 -2.79 -6.45
CA TYR A 23 -6.26 -3.81 -7.47
C TYR A 23 -6.34 -3.24 -8.88
N ASP A 24 -7.15 -2.20 -9.11
CA ASP A 24 -7.32 -1.60 -10.44
C ASP A 24 -5.99 -1.01 -10.94
N GLU A 25 -5.25 -0.32 -10.07
CA GLU A 25 -3.93 0.27 -10.40
C GLU A 25 -2.81 -0.79 -10.58
N ILE A 26 -2.91 -1.91 -9.86
CA ILE A 26 -1.90 -2.97 -9.83
C ILE A 26 -2.15 -4.06 -10.87
N SER A 27 -3.40 -4.37 -11.18
CA SER A 27 -3.81 -5.40 -12.14
C SER A 27 -3.32 -5.10 -13.56
N ASP A 28 -3.11 -3.83 -13.90
CA ASP A 28 -2.48 -3.44 -15.18
C ASP A 28 -0.97 -3.77 -15.22
N LYS A 29 -0.35 -4.04 -14.07
CA LYS A 29 1.10 -4.21 -13.89
C LYS A 29 1.55 -5.61 -13.43
N ASP A 30 0.69 -6.40 -12.79
CA ASP A 30 0.97 -7.79 -12.40
C ASP A 30 -0.28 -8.70 -12.61
N LYS A 31 -0.16 -9.71 -13.46
CA LYS A 31 -1.28 -10.60 -13.89
C LYS A 31 -1.68 -11.67 -12.88
N ASP A 32 -0.97 -11.79 -11.75
CA ASP A 32 -1.12 -12.96 -10.87
C ASP A 32 -1.97 -12.73 -9.62
N GLY A 33 -2.37 -11.48 -9.27
CA GLY A 33 -3.36 -11.15 -8.23
C GLY A 33 -3.01 -11.53 -6.77
N TYR A 34 -2.26 -12.61 -6.57
CA TYR A 34 -1.79 -13.16 -5.30
C TYR A 34 -0.75 -12.27 -4.61
N SER A 35 0.01 -11.49 -5.39
CA SER A 35 1.09 -10.64 -4.85
C SER A 35 0.60 -9.45 -4.04
N LEU A 36 -0.60 -8.91 -4.28
CA LEU A 36 -1.06 -7.70 -3.61
C LEU A 36 -1.56 -7.98 -2.19
N ILE A 37 -2.42 -8.99 -2.03
CA ILE A 37 -2.98 -9.34 -0.71
C ILE A 37 -1.86 -9.75 0.24
N GLU A 38 -0.93 -10.61 -0.22
CA GLU A 38 0.19 -11.03 0.61
C GLU A 38 1.06 -9.84 1.03
N GLU A 39 1.36 -8.90 0.13
CA GLU A 39 2.16 -7.72 0.49
C GLU A 39 1.40 -6.78 1.43
N LEU A 40 0.08 -6.58 1.25
CA LEU A 40 -0.73 -5.81 2.19
C LEU A 40 -0.73 -6.44 3.60
N ASP A 41 -0.85 -7.77 3.69
CA ASP A 41 -0.74 -8.50 4.95
C ASP A 41 0.65 -8.32 5.58
N TYR A 42 1.73 -8.37 4.79
CA TYR A 42 3.07 -8.09 5.29
C TYR A 42 3.21 -6.67 5.81
N LEU A 43 2.71 -5.67 5.08
CA LEU A 43 2.76 -4.26 5.47
C LEU A 43 1.94 -3.99 6.74
N LEU A 44 0.78 -4.62 6.88
CA LEU A 44 -0.04 -4.60 8.10
C LEU A 44 0.71 -5.24 9.27
N SER A 45 1.32 -6.41 9.06
CA SER A 45 2.07 -7.12 10.10
C SER A 45 3.30 -6.33 10.62
N GLN A 46 3.88 -5.50 9.75
CA GLN A 46 4.99 -4.60 10.08
C GLN A 46 4.52 -3.28 10.68
N GLY A 47 3.21 -3.03 10.72
CA GLY A 47 2.62 -1.78 11.20
C GLY A 47 2.94 -0.58 10.31
N LEU A 48 3.27 -0.80 9.03
CA LEU A 48 3.56 0.27 8.06
C LEU A 48 2.28 0.87 7.48
N ILE A 49 1.23 0.07 7.38
CA ILE A 49 -0.11 0.51 6.99
C ILE A 49 -1.13 0.09 8.04
N GLU A 50 -2.29 0.72 8.02
CA GLU A 50 -3.45 0.34 8.82
C GLU A 50 -4.71 0.25 7.95
N GLU A 51 -5.58 -0.68 8.31
CA GLU A 51 -6.88 -0.90 7.69
C GLU A 51 -7.95 -0.03 8.38
N TYR A 52 -8.87 0.53 7.60
CA TYR A 52 -10.07 1.18 8.09
C TYR A 52 -11.25 1.00 7.12
N GLU A 53 -12.47 1.18 7.64
CA GLU A 53 -13.69 1.12 6.83
C GLU A 53 -14.00 2.50 6.24
N GLU A 54 -14.13 2.57 4.92
CA GLU A 54 -14.54 3.76 4.17
C GLU A 54 -15.76 3.41 3.31
N LYS A 55 -16.92 3.99 3.64
CA LYS A 55 -18.19 3.81 2.90
C LYS A 55 -18.55 2.34 2.62
N GLY A 56 -18.31 1.45 3.59
CA GLY A 56 -18.61 0.02 3.48
C GLY A 56 -17.58 -0.78 2.68
N SER A 57 -16.39 -0.22 2.44
CA SER A 57 -15.25 -0.88 1.81
C SER A 57 -14.01 -0.80 2.70
N ILE A 58 -13.17 -1.82 2.61
CA ILE A 58 -11.85 -1.83 3.24
C ILE A 58 -10.91 -0.87 2.50
N ALA A 59 -10.28 0.03 3.24
CA ALA A 59 -9.27 0.96 2.75
C ALA A 59 -8.03 0.94 3.63
N TYR A 60 -6.90 1.36 3.03
CA TYR A 60 -5.60 1.39 3.69
C TYR A 60 -5.06 2.81 3.76
N LYS A 61 -4.29 3.10 4.80
CA LYS A 61 -3.50 4.33 4.92
C LYS A 61 -2.15 4.04 5.55
N LEU A 62 -1.16 4.89 5.27
CA LEU A 62 0.15 4.78 5.89
C LEU A 62 0.09 5.16 7.36
N THR A 63 0.83 4.42 8.20
CA THR A 63 1.15 4.85 9.56
C THR A 63 2.34 5.80 9.55
N GLU A 64 2.70 6.39 10.70
CA GLU A 64 3.94 7.15 10.83
C GLU A 64 5.18 6.31 10.46
N ALA A 65 5.17 5.00 10.76
CA ALA A 65 6.24 4.10 10.38
C ALA A 65 6.27 3.87 8.87
N GLY A 66 5.10 3.71 8.23
CA GLY A 66 4.99 3.60 6.77
C GLY A 66 5.48 4.84 6.02
N ILE A 67 5.20 6.03 6.54
CA ILE A 67 5.69 7.29 5.94
C ILE A 67 7.22 7.33 6.00
N LYS A 68 7.81 7.03 7.16
CA LYS A 68 9.28 6.99 7.32
C LYS A 68 9.92 5.94 6.41
N GLU A 69 9.33 4.75 6.33
CA GLU A 69 9.81 3.69 5.44
C GLU A 69 9.77 4.14 3.97
N LEU A 70 8.67 4.79 3.55
CA LEU A 70 8.54 5.34 2.20
C LEU A 70 9.63 6.38 1.90
N GLU A 71 9.95 7.26 2.86
CA GLU A 71 11.03 8.25 2.72
C GLU A 71 12.41 7.60 2.60
N VAL A 72 12.69 6.57 3.41
CA VAL A 72 13.96 5.82 3.36
C VAL A 72 14.12 5.13 2.01
N LEU A 73 13.07 4.44 1.54
CA LEU A 73 13.07 3.75 0.25
C LEU A 73 13.14 4.73 -0.93
N GLY A 74 12.55 5.91 -0.80
CA GLY A 74 12.59 6.99 -1.78
C GLY A 74 13.90 7.78 -1.81
N GLY A 75 14.84 7.50 -0.90
CA GLY A 75 16.13 8.21 -0.79
C GLY A 75 16.00 9.63 -0.24
N ALA A 76 14.89 9.97 0.43
CA ALA A 76 14.65 11.30 1.00
C ALA A 76 15.37 11.50 2.35
N VAL A 77 15.80 10.42 3.00
CA VAL A 77 16.58 10.48 4.24
C VAL A 77 18.07 10.56 3.89
N SER A 78 18.62 11.78 3.89
CA SER A 78 20.06 12.09 3.84
C SER A 78 20.56 12.54 5.20
#